data_AF-A0A0F4M6H9-F1
#
_entry.id   AF-A0A0F4M6H9-F1
#
_cell.length_a   1.000
_cell.length_b   1.000
_cell.length_c   1.000
_cell.angle_alpha   90.00
_cell.angle_beta   90.00
_cell.angle_gamma   90.00
#
_symmetry.space_group_name_H-M   'P 1'
#
loop_
_entity.id
_entity.type
_entity.pdbx_description
1 polymer ?
#
loop_
_entity_poly.entity_id
_entity_poly.type
_entity_poly.pdbx_seq_one_letter_code
_entity_poly.pdbx_strand_id
1 'polypeptide(L)'
;MQYKRPFYKKWWFWLVIAVITVFTNLGSGNNNETQSTHHSTEARSAKVEKSRKQKAAAEKRKEEKARKLAAERKKAQAKKLAAKKAKLRKKQLAQKRREKRARQLAQKRRRAQKRQLALQQKQKKQLLAQKKAQAKQAAANDRNSRTVYVAPTSGRRYHFDPNCRGLRPANGNITQMPLKEAISEGYTLCKWED
;
A
#
# COMPACT_ATOMS: atom_id res chain seq x y z
N MET A 1 27.33 -17.09 -6.10
CA MET A 1 27.84 -16.00 -5.24
C MET A 1 28.04 -16.55 -3.83
N GLN A 2 29.29 -16.63 -3.37
CA GLN A 2 29.64 -17.24 -2.09
C GLN A 2 29.37 -16.28 -0.92
N TYR A 3 28.65 -16.75 0.09
CA TYR A 3 28.29 -15.96 1.28
C TYR A 3 29.43 -16.03 2.30
N LYS A 4 30.22 -14.95 2.41
CA LYS A 4 31.27 -14.85 3.45
C LYS A 4 30.62 -14.79 4.84
N ARG A 5 31.01 -15.73 5.70
CA ARG A 5 30.58 -15.76 7.10
C ARG A 5 31.15 -14.55 7.84
N PRO A 6 30.37 -13.91 8.72
CA PRO A 6 30.82 -12.70 9.37
C PRO A 6 31.79 -12.97 10.51
N PHE A 7 32.99 -12.38 10.40
CA PHE A 7 34.06 -12.41 11.39
C PHE A 7 33.70 -11.80 12.77
N TYR A 8 32.53 -11.17 12.91
CA TYR A 8 32.12 -10.47 14.13
C TYR A 8 31.51 -11.35 15.24
N LYS A 9 31.20 -12.63 14.99
CA LYS A 9 30.59 -13.50 16.02
C LYS A 9 31.59 -14.03 17.07
N LYS A 10 32.88 -14.05 16.77
CA LYS A 10 33.92 -14.56 17.70
C LYS A 10 34.67 -13.44 18.44
N TRP A 11 34.71 -12.23 17.89
CA TRP A 11 35.45 -11.11 18.47
C TRP A 11 34.69 -10.35 19.56
N TRP A 12 33.36 -10.27 19.46
CA TRP A 12 32.50 -9.77 20.56
C TRP A 12 32.76 -10.51 21.86
N PHE A 13 32.88 -11.85 21.80
CA PHE A 13 32.93 -12.69 23.00
C PHE A 13 34.16 -12.39 23.86
N TRP A 14 35.28 -12.04 23.24
CA TRP A 14 36.51 -11.62 23.93
C TRP A 14 36.38 -10.26 24.63
N LEU A 15 35.63 -9.32 24.04
CA LEU A 15 35.42 -7.99 24.62
C LEU A 15 34.56 -8.06 25.90
N VAL A 16 33.57 -8.96 25.95
CA VAL A 16 32.73 -9.16 27.14
C VAL A 16 33.52 -9.76 28.30
N ILE A 17 34.42 -10.72 28.05
CA ILE A 17 35.25 -11.35 29.08
C ILE A 17 36.22 -10.31 29.70
N ALA A 18 36.84 -9.46 28.88
CA ALA A 18 37.76 -8.42 29.36
C ALA A 18 37.09 -7.38 30.27
N VAL A 19 35.81 -7.10 30.09
CA VAL A 19 35.08 -6.16 30.95
C VAL A 19 34.75 -6.79 32.31
N ILE A 20 34.47 -8.10 32.36
CA ILE A 20 34.11 -8.78 33.62
C ILE A 20 35.34 -8.90 34.55
N THR A 21 36.52 -9.18 34.01
CA THR A 21 37.76 -9.35 34.81
C THR A 21 38.25 -8.05 35.47
N VAL A 22 37.91 -6.89 34.89
CA VAL A 22 38.25 -5.57 35.46
C VAL A 22 37.33 -5.20 36.63
N PHE A 23 36.08 -5.68 36.64
CA PHE A 23 35.12 -5.36 37.70
C PHE A 23 35.29 -6.19 38.99
N THR A 24 35.92 -7.37 38.94
CA THR A 24 36.06 -8.24 40.12
C THR A 24 37.23 -7.90 41.03
N ASN A 25 38.13 -6.98 40.65
CA ASN A 25 39.36 -6.68 41.39
C ASN A 25 39.38 -5.31 42.09
N LEU A 26 38.23 -4.70 42.34
CA LEU A 26 38.17 -3.40 43.05
C LEU A 26 37.27 -3.48 44.29
N GLY A 27 37.80 -4.09 45.35
CA GLY A 27 37.17 -4.14 46.66
C GLY A 27 38.11 -4.67 47.73
N SER A 28 39.13 -3.90 48.12
CA SER A 28 39.96 -4.21 49.28
C SER A 28 40.57 -2.94 49.89
N GLY A 29 40.48 -2.83 51.23
CA GLY A 29 41.18 -1.86 52.07
C GLY A 29 40.24 -0.92 52.83
N ASN A 30 40.37 -0.68 54.13
CA ASN A 30 41.27 -1.21 55.15
C ASN A 30 40.70 -0.73 56.50
N ASN A 31 40.53 -1.61 57.50
CA ASN A 31 40.22 -1.18 58.88
C ASN A 31 41.55 -1.05 59.60
N ASN A 32 41.88 0.15 60.10
CA ASN A 32 43.05 0.34 60.96
C ASN A 32 42.60 0.84 62.33
N GLU A 33 42.99 0.04 63.31
CA GLU A 33 42.83 0.18 64.74
C GLU A 33 43.74 1.34 65.23
N THR A 34 43.26 2.19 66.13
CA THR A 34 44.11 3.22 66.75
C THR A 34 43.92 3.14 68.25
N GLN A 35 44.94 2.58 68.89
CA GLN A 35 45.07 2.51 70.34
C GLN A 35 45.73 3.81 70.85
N SER A 36 45.02 4.43 71.79
CA SER A 36 45.43 5.21 72.96
C SER A 36 46.70 6.09 72.94
N THR A 37 46.50 7.37 73.29
CA THR A 37 47.24 8.04 74.38
C THR A 37 46.43 9.26 74.88
N HIS A 38 46.11 9.26 76.17
CA HIS A 38 45.52 10.39 76.91
C HIS A 38 46.63 11.37 77.32
N HIS A 39 46.37 12.69 77.32
CA HIS A 39 46.70 13.61 78.42
C HIS A 39 46.16 15.05 78.17
N SER A 40 45.70 15.69 79.26
CA SER A 40 45.38 17.12 79.47
C SER A 40 43.99 17.67 79.05
N THR A 41 42.98 17.26 79.83
CA THR A 41 41.79 18.01 80.26
C THR A 41 42.23 19.14 81.22
N GLU A 42 41.95 20.43 81.03
CA GLU A 42 40.65 21.04 81.38
C GLU A 42 40.37 22.42 80.73
N ALA A 43 41.27 22.99 79.90
CA ALA A 43 41.01 24.27 79.20
C ALA A 43 40.48 24.13 77.75
N ARG A 44 40.21 22.90 77.28
CA ARG A 44 39.88 22.56 75.88
C ARG A 44 38.42 22.14 75.65
N SER A 45 37.64 21.93 76.71
CA SER A 45 36.28 21.36 76.69
C SER A 45 35.21 22.33 76.14
N ALA A 46 35.26 23.62 76.47
CA ALA A 46 34.28 24.61 75.98
C ALA A 46 34.43 24.95 74.47
N LYS A 47 35.65 24.86 73.92
CA LYS A 47 35.91 25.13 72.49
C LYS A 47 35.57 23.93 71.59
N VAL A 48 35.66 22.72 72.12
CA VAL A 48 35.36 21.46 71.40
C VAL A 48 33.84 21.21 71.30
N GLU A 49 33.06 21.55 72.33
CA GLU A 49 31.60 21.38 72.31
C GLU A 49 30.90 22.36 71.35
N LYS A 50 31.34 23.63 71.32
CA LYS A 50 30.82 24.66 70.39
C LYS A 50 31.16 24.32 68.93
N SER A 51 32.33 23.73 68.67
CA SER A 51 32.75 23.22 67.36
C SER A 51 31.96 21.98 66.91
N ARG A 52 31.64 21.04 67.82
CA ARG A 52 30.81 19.86 67.53
C ARG A 52 29.34 20.22 67.24
N LYS A 53 28.74 21.14 68.01
CA LYS A 53 27.37 21.64 67.76
C LYS A 53 27.27 22.42 66.44
N GLN A 54 28.28 23.23 66.10
CA GLN A 54 28.34 23.93 64.81
C GLN A 54 28.56 22.98 63.61
N LYS A 55 29.40 21.94 63.75
CA LYS A 55 29.58 20.91 62.72
C LYS A 55 28.32 20.07 62.48
N ALA A 56 27.62 19.66 63.54
CA ALA A 56 26.36 18.92 63.44
C ALA A 56 25.23 19.76 62.80
N ALA A 57 25.14 21.05 63.12
CA ALA A 57 24.20 21.97 62.47
C ALA A 57 24.55 22.22 60.99
N ALA A 58 25.84 22.28 60.65
CA ALA A 58 26.31 22.42 59.27
C ALA A 58 26.06 21.16 58.42
N GLU A 59 26.21 19.96 58.98
CA GLU A 59 25.89 18.71 58.27
C GLU A 59 24.39 18.53 58.02
N LYS A 60 23.54 18.80 59.01
CA LYS A 60 22.08 18.75 58.82
C LYS A 60 21.61 19.72 57.73
N ARG A 61 22.19 20.94 57.66
CA ARG A 61 21.93 21.90 56.58
C ARG A 61 22.45 21.43 55.22
N LYS A 62 23.58 20.69 55.16
CA LYS A 62 24.09 20.10 53.92
C LYS A 62 23.20 18.96 53.42
N GLU A 63 22.72 18.10 54.33
CA GLU A 63 21.82 16.99 53.99
C GLU A 63 20.44 17.49 53.50
N GLU A 64 19.87 18.50 54.17
CA GLU A 64 18.60 19.10 53.76
C GLU A 64 18.71 19.75 52.36
N LYS A 65 19.82 20.47 52.09
CA LYS A 65 20.10 21.04 50.77
C LYS A 65 20.28 19.95 49.71
N ALA A 66 20.96 18.85 50.02
CA ALA A 66 21.12 17.72 49.11
C ALA A 66 19.77 17.05 48.79
N ARG A 67 18.89 16.87 49.78
CA ARG A 67 17.52 16.33 49.59
C ARG A 67 16.66 17.25 48.73
N LYS A 68 16.69 18.57 48.96
CA LYS A 68 15.98 19.56 48.13
C LYS A 68 16.45 19.54 46.68
N LEU A 69 17.77 19.53 46.46
CA LEU A 69 18.35 19.46 45.11
C LEU A 69 18.01 18.14 44.40
N ALA A 70 18.02 17.02 45.12
CA ALA A 70 17.61 15.72 44.58
C ALA A 70 16.12 15.69 44.21
N ALA A 71 15.24 16.27 45.04
CA ALA A 71 13.81 16.39 44.76
C ALA A 71 13.55 17.30 43.54
N GLU A 72 14.27 18.41 43.41
CA GLU A 72 14.16 19.31 42.26
C GLU A 72 14.67 18.67 40.97
N ARG A 73 15.79 17.94 41.02
CA ARG A 73 16.30 17.14 39.89
C ARG A 73 15.29 16.06 39.46
N LYS A 74 14.65 15.36 40.39
CA LYS A 74 13.58 14.38 40.10
C LYS A 74 12.37 15.06 39.43
N LYS A 75 11.92 16.22 39.94
CA LYS A 75 10.84 17.01 39.33
C LYS A 75 11.21 17.51 37.91
N ALA A 76 12.44 17.98 37.72
CA ALA A 76 12.93 18.42 36.41
C ALA A 76 13.02 17.27 35.40
N GLN A 77 13.52 16.10 35.83
CA GLN A 77 13.55 14.88 35.00
C GLN A 77 12.13 14.41 34.64
N ALA A 78 11.20 14.41 35.60
CA ALA A 78 9.80 14.06 35.35
C ALA A 78 9.14 15.01 34.33
N LYS A 79 9.35 16.33 34.45
CA LYS A 79 8.87 17.32 33.48
C LYS A 79 9.47 17.11 32.08
N LYS A 80 10.78 16.84 31.99
CA LYS A 80 11.44 16.54 30.70
C LYS A 80 10.89 15.26 30.06
N LEU A 81 10.65 14.21 30.85
CA LEU A 81 10.06 12.96 30.38
C LEU A 81 8.62 13.18 29.91
N ALA A 82 7.81 13.91 30.67
CA ALA A 82 6.44 14.26 30.30
C ALA A 82 6.39 15.07 28.99
N ALA A 83 7.27 16.06 28.84
CA ALA A 83 7.40 16.84 27.61
C ALA A 83 7.83 15.98 26.41
N LYS A 84 8.78 15.05 26.60
CA LYS A 84 9.22 14.10 25.55
C LYS A 84 8.08 13.17 25.13
N LYS A 85 7.35 12.61 26.10
CA LYS A 85 6.17 11.75 25.86
C LYS A 85 5.06 12.52 25.13
N ALA A 86 4.79 13.76 25.53
CA ALA A 86 3.80 14.63 24.87
C ALA A 86 4.19 14.93 23.41
N LYS A 87 5.47 15.26 23.15
CA LYS A 87 5.99 15.46 21.78
C LYS A 87 5.88 14.19 20.93
N LEU A 88 6.22 13.02 21.49
CA LEU A 88 6.10 11.74 20.79
C LEU A 88 4.63 11.42 20.46
N ARG A 89 3.71 11.58 21.40
CA ARG A 89 2.27 11.36 21.18
C ARG A 89 1.71 12.30 20.10
N LYS A 90 2.13 13.58 20.09
CA LYS A 90 1.76 14.53 19.02
C LYS A 90 2.29 14.09 17.66
N LYS A 91 3.56 13.66 17.57
CA LYS A 91 4.15 13.13 16.32
C LYS A 91 3.43 11.86 15.84
N GLN A 92 3.17 10.90 16.73
CA GLN A 92 2.44 9.68 16.39
C GLN A 92 1.01 9.97 15.92
N LEU A 93 0.29 10.91 16.56
CA LEU A 93 -1.04 11.32 16.11
C LEU A 93 -1.00 11.99 14.73
N ALA A 94 -0.01 12.85 14.49
CA ALA A 94 0.18 13.47 13.19
C ALA A 94 0.49 12.43 12.10
N GLN A 95 1.33 11.43 12.40
CA GLN A 95 1.65 10.32 11.50
C GLN A 95 0.41 9.47 11.21
N LYS A 96 -0.37 9.06 12.22
CA LYS A 96 -1.62 8.32 12.02
C LYS A 96 -2.63 9.09 11.18
N ARG A 97 -2.75 10.41 11.37
CA ARG A 97 -3.62 11.27 10.56
C ARG A 97 -3.15 11.34 9.10
N ARG A 98 -1.84 11.48 8.86
CA ARG A 98 -1.24 11.45 7.51
C ARG A 98 -1.47 10.10 6.84
N GLU A 99 -1.25 9.00 7.56
CA GLU A 99 -1.48 7.65 7.05
C GLU A 99 -2.96 7.41 6.71
N LYS A 100 -3.89 7.80 7.58
CA LYS A 100 -5.33 7.69 7.29
C LYS A 100 -5.72 8.47 6.04
N ARG A 101 -5.22 9.70 5.88
CA ARG A 101 -5.44 10.50 4.66
C ARG A 101 -4.83 9.84 3.42
N ALA A 102 -3.62 9.28 3.53
CA ALA A 102 -2.97 8.56 2.44
C ALA A 102 -3.76 7.30 2.04
N ARG A 103 -4.23 6.50 3.02
CA ARG A 103 -5.09 5.33 2.78
C ARG A 103 -6.41 5.73 2.12
N GLN A 104 -7.06 6.80 2.58
CA GLN A 104 -8.28 7.33 1.96
C GLN A 104 -8.05 7.81 0.52
N LEU A 105 -6.95 8.52 0.26
CA LEU A 105 -6.59 8.96 -1.09
C LEU A 105 -6.29 7.76 -2.00
N ALA A 106 -5.54 6.76 -1.52
CA ALA A 106 -5.27 5.53 -2.25
C ALA A 106 -6.57 4.76 -2.57
N GLN A 107 -7.51 4.67 -1.61
CA GLN A 107 -8.81 4.05 -1.83
C GLN A 107 -9.65 4.81 -2.86
N LYS A 108 -9.70 6.14 -2.78
CA LYS A 108 -10.38 6.99 -3.77
C LYS A 108 -9.77 6.80 -5.17
N ARG A 109 -8.45 6.82 -5.30
CA ARG A 109 -7.74 6.57 -6.57
C ARG A 109 -8.04 5.18 -7.12
N ARG A 110 -7.96 4.12 -6.30
CA ARG A 110 -8.32 2.75 -6.72
C ARG A 110 -9.78 2.66 -7.19
N ARG A 111 -10.72 3.32 -6.50
CA ARG A 111 -12.13 3.37 -6.92
C ARG A 111 -12.30 4.11 -8.24
N ALA A 112 -11.62 5.24 -8.42
CA ALA A 112 -11.65 6.00 -9.68
C ALA A 112 -11.08 5.19 -10.85
N GLN A 113 -9.94 4.52 -10.66
CA GLN A 113 -9.33 3.64 -11.67
C GLN A 113 -10.25 2.48 -12.03
N LYS A 114 -10.86 1.80 -11.05
CA LYS A 114 -11.84 0.73 -11.30
C LYS A 114 -13.05 1.23 -12.10
N ARG A 115 -13.56 2.43 -11.78
CA ARG A 115 -14.66 3.06 -12.54
C ARG A 115 -14.25 3.37 -13.97
N GLN A 116 -13.07 3.95 -14.19
CA GLN A 116 -12.55 4.22 -15.54
C GLN A 116 -12.38 2.92 -16.34
N LEU A 117 -11.80 1.88 -15.74
CA LEU A 117 -11.65 0.57 -16.39
C LEU A 117 -13.01 -0.04 -16.73
N ALA A 118 -13.99 0.03 -15.84
CA ALA A 118 -15.34 -0.48 -16.10
C ALA A 118 -16.04 0.28 -17.24
N LEU A 119 -15.86 1.61 -17.32
CA LEU A 119 -16.37 2.42 -18.42
C LEU A 119 -15.69 2.06 -19.74
N GLN A 120 -14.36 1.90 -19.75
CA GLN A 120 -13.61 1.49 -20.93
C GLN A 120 -14.04 0.09 -21.41
N GLN A 121 -14.23 -0.86 -20.49
CA GLN A 121 -14.74 -2.18 -20.81
C GLN A 121 -16.17 -2.12 -21.36
N LYS A 122 -17.04 -1.27 -20.78
CA LYS A 122 -18.41 -1.06 -21.28
C LYS A 122 -18.40 -0.48 -22.70
N GLN A 123 -17.60 0.56 -22.94
CA GLN A 123 -17.42 1.15 -24.26
C GLN A 123 -16.88 0.13 -25.28
N LYS A 124 -15.85 -0.66 -24.90
CA LYS A 124 -15.31 -1.72 -25.77
C LYS A 124 -16.37 -2.77 -26.09
N LYS A 125 -17.17 -3.21 -25.11
CA LYS A 125 -18.28 -4.15 -25.31
C LYS A 125 -19.35 -3.57 -26.23
N GLN A 126 -19.73 -2.30 -26.04
CA GLN A 126 -20.69 -1.61 -26.90
C GLN A 126 -20.17 -1.48 -28.34
N LEU A 127 -18.90 -1.09 -28.52
CA LEU A 127 -18.27 -1.02 -29.83
C LEU A 127 -18.22 -2.39 -30.52
N LEU A 128 -17.87 -3.45 -29.78
CA LEU A 128 -17.88 -4.82 -30.32
C LEU A 128 -19.29 -5.28 -30.68
N ALA A 129 -20.29 -4.97 -29.86
CA ALA A 129 -21.69 -5.29 -30.16
C ALA A 129 -22.18 -4.52 -31.41
N GLN A 130 -21.84 -3.23 -31.51
CA GLN A 130 -22.17 -2.41 -32.66
C GLN A 130 -21.48 -2.92 -33.94
N LYS A 131 -20.17 -3.24 -33.88
CA LYS A 131 -19.46 -3.84 -35.02
C LYS A 131 -20.08 -5.18 -35.44
N LYS A 132 -20.45 -6.04 -34.48
CA LYS A 132 -21.16 -7.29 -34.79
C LYS A 132 -22.52 -7.05 -35.42
N ALA A 133 -23.29 -6.08 -34.93
CA ALA A 133 -24.58 -5.71 -35.52
C ALA A 133 -24.41 -5.16 -36.94
N GLN A 134 -23.44 -4.26 -37.16
CA GLN A 134 -23.09 -3.74 -38.46
C GLN A 134 -22.64 -4.85 -39.42
N ALA A 135 -21.79 -5.78 -38.98
CA ALA A 135 -21.38 -6.93 -39.80
C ALA A 135 -22.56 -7.82 -40.19
N LYS A 136 -23.50 -8.07 -39.26
CA LYS A 136 -24.74 -8.81 -39.58
C LYS A 136 -25.63 -8.06 -40.56
N GLN A 137 -25.79 -6.75 -40.39
CA GLN A 137 -26.55 -5.90 -41.31
C GLN A 137 -25.90 -5.83 -42.69
N ALA A 138 -24.56 -5.71 -42.75
CA ALA A 138 -23.82 -5.73 -44.01
C ALA A 138 -23.97 -7.08 -44.72
N ALA A 139 -23.84 -8.21 -44.00
CA ALA A 139 -24.07 -9.54 -44.58
C ALA A 139 -25.53 -9.76 -45.02
N ALA A 140 -26.50 -9.20 -44.31
CA ALA A 140 -27.91 -9.24 -44.72
C ALA A 140 -28.17 -8.36 -45.95
N ASN A 141 -27.53 -7.18 -46.03
CA ASN A 141 -27.63 -6.32 -47.19
C ASN A 141 -27.00 -6.98 -48.42
N ASP A 142 -25.82 -7.59 -48.27
CA ASP A 142 -25.13 -8.34 -49.32
C ASP A 142 -25.98 -9.49 -49.88
N ARG A 143 -26.63 -10.27 -49.00
CA ARG A 143 -27.59 -11.30 -49.44
C ARG A 143 -28.76 -10.71 -50.23
N ASN A 144 -29.30 -9.58 -49.79
CA ASN A 144 -30.46 -8.93 -50.39
C ASN A 144 -30.13 -8.15 -51.68
N SER A 145 -28.88 -7.73 -51.85
CA SER A 145 -28.35 -7.09 -53.06
C SER A 145 -27.75 -8.09 -54.05
N ARG A 146 -27.80 -9.40 -53.76
CA ARG A 146 -27.32 -10.44 -54.70
C ARG A 146 -28.12 -10.34 -55.98
N THR A 147 -27.43 -10.19 -57.11
CA THR A 147 -28.06 -10.17 -58.43
C THR A 147 -28.75 -11.50 -58.69
N VAL A 148 -30.01 -11.43 -59.12
CA VAL A 148 -30.80 -12.57 -59.58
C VAL A 148 -31.31 -12.32 -61.00
N TYR A 149 -31.61 -13.40 -61.69
CA TYR A 149 -32.13 -13.44 -63.04
C TYR A 149 -33.63 -13.75 -62.99
N VAL A 150 -34.43 -12.94 -63.67
CA VAL A 150 -35.89 -13.12 -63.78
C VAL A 150 -36.31 -13.06 -65.25
N ALA A 151 -37.39 -13.75 -65.58
CA ALA A 151 -37.94 -13.79 -66.93
C ALA A 151 -39.42 -13.33 -66.89
N PRO A 152 -39.70 -12.02 -66.99
CA PRO A 152 -41.02 -11.43 -66.72
C PRO A 152 -42.15 -11.98 -67.61
N THR A 153 -41.80 -12.43 -68.83
CA THR A 153 -42.76 -12.94 -69.82
C THR A 153 -43.08 -14.42 -69.68
N SER A 154 -42.29 -15.18 -68.91
CA SER A 154 -42.36 -16.65 -68.84
C SER A 154 -42.61 -17.19 -67.43
N GLY A 155 -42.56 -16.33 -66.39
CA GLY A 155 -43.02 -16.70 -65.05
C GLY A 155 -42.70 -15.68 -63.97
N ARG A 156 -43.12 -15.98 -62.74
CA ARG A 156 -42.85 -15.18 -61.53
C ARG A 156 -41.81 -15.85 -60.63
N ARG A 157 -40.78 -16.44 -61.22
CA ARG A 157 -39.67 -17.03 -60.45
C ARG A 157 -38.36 -16.33 -60.73
N TYR A 158 -37.55 -16.17 -59.68
CA TYR A 158 -36.19 -15.69 -59.80
C TYR A 158 -35.20 -16.83 -59.69
N HIS A 159 -34.02 -16.60 -60.24
CA HIS A 159 -32.95 -17.57 -60.43
C HIS A 159 -31.62 -16.96 -60.02
N PHE A 160 -30.78 -17.71 -59.32
CA PHE A 160 -29.40 -17.32 -59.04
C PHE A 160 -28.48 -17.64 -60.22
N ASP A 161 -28.80 -18.70 -60.97
CA ASP A 161 -28.00 -19.12 -62.12
C ASP A 161 -28.69 -18.74 -63.44
N PRO A 162 -27.98 -18.07 -64.37
CA PRO A 162 -28.55 -17.67 -65.66
C PRO A 162 -28.90 -18.88 -66.55
N ASN A 163 -28.33 -20.05 -66.26
CA ASN A 163 -28.51 -21.29 -67.03
C ASN A 163 -29.52 -22.25 -66.39
N CYS A 164 -30.32 -21.79 -65.43
CA CYS A 164 -31.27 -22.64 -64.73
C CYS A 164 -32.28 -23.30 -65.69
N ARG A 165 -32.60 -24.58 -65.44
CA ARG A 165 -33.59 -25.33 -66.23
C ARG A 165 -34.95 -24.61 -66.31
N GLY A 166 -35.34 -23.89 -65.26
CA GLY A 166 -36.58 -23.13 -65.21
C GLY A 166 -36.62 -21.91 -66.13
N LEU A 167 -35.47 -21.43 -66.63
CA LEU A 167 -35.37 -20.32 -67.59
C LEU A 167 -35.48 -20.76 -69.05
N ARG A 168 -35.44 -22.07 -69.35
CA ARG A 168 -35.55 -22.59 -70.72
C ARG A 168 -36.79 -22.11 -71.50
N PRO A 169 -37.99 -21.96 -70.89
CA PRO A 169 -39.16 -21.46 -71.60
C PRO A 169 -39.09 -19.98 -72.00
N ALA A 170 -38.15 -19.20 -71.42
CA ALA A 170 -38.05 -17.77 -71.63
C ALA A 170 -37.46 -17.35 -72.99
N ASN A 171 -36.92 -18.29 -73.76
CA ASN A 171 -36.30 -18.05 -75.08
C ASN A 171 -35.30 -16.87 -75.09
N GLY A 172 -34.57 -16.66 -73.98
CA GLY A 172 -33.54 -15.62 -73.86
C GLY A 172 -34.00 -14.26 -73.32
N ASN A 173 -35.29 -14.04 -73.05
CA ASN A 173 -35.76 -12.81 -72.41
C ASN A 173 -35.54 -12.84 -70.89
N ILE A 174 -34.29 -12.58 -70.48
CA ILE A 174 -33.83 -12.64 -69.08
C ILE A 174 -33.37 -11.24 -68.66
N THR A 175 -33.85 -10.78 -67.51
CA THR A 175 -33.48 -9.50 -66.89
C THR A 175 -32.80 -9.73 -65.54
N GLN A 176 -31.97 -8.77 -65.12
CA GLN A 176 -31.23 -8.83 -63.86
C GLN A 176 -31.74 -7.77 -62.91
N MET A 177 -31.97 -8.14 -61.65
CA MET A 177 -32.32 -7.22 -60.57
C MET A 177 -31.81 -7.78 -59.23
N PRO A 178 -31.62 -6.95 -58.20
CA PRO A 178 -31.27 -7.43 -56.87
C PRO A 178 -32.37 -8.32 -56.29
N LEU A 179 -31.97 -9.37 -55.55
CA LEU A 179 -32.87 -10.35 -54.92
C LEU A 179 -34.02 -9.68 -54.16
N LYS A 180 -33.74 -8.61 -53.41
CA LYS A 180 -34.75 -7.88 -52.64
C LYS A 180 -35.83 -7.27 -53.53
N GLU A 181 -35.46 -6.75 -54.69
CA GLU A 181 -36.39 -6.15 -55.66
C GLU A 181 -37.26 -7.24 -56.28
N ALA A 182 -36.65 -8.35 -56.72
CA ALA A 182 -37.39 -9.51 -57.22
C ALA A 182 -38.40 -10.05 -56.19
N ILE A 183 -38.01 -10.22 -54.93
CA ILE A 183 -38.93 -10.65 -53.87
C ILE A 183 -40.04 -9.61 -53.64
N SER A 184 -39.71 -8.31 -53.69
CA SER A 184 -40.70 -7.24 -53.49
C SER A 184 -41.72 -7.12 -54.64
N GLU A 185 -41.29 -7.42 -55.87
CA GLU A 185 -42.16 -7.57 -57.04
C GLU A 185 -42.95 -8.90 -57.02
N GLY A 186 -42.71 -9.75 -56.01
CA GLY A 186 -43.43 -11.00 -55.76
C GLY A 186 -42.92 -12.20 -56.56
N TYR A 187 -41.68 -12.16 -57.04
CA TYR A 187 -41.02 -13.34 -57.60
C TYR A 187 -40.66 -14.32 -56.47
N THR A 188 -40.80 -15.61 -56.73
CA THR A 188 -40.46 -16.69 -55.78
C THR A 188 -39.24 -17.48 -56.27
N LEU A 189 -38.53 -18.16 -55.36
CA LEU A 189 -37.38 -18.98 -55.75
C LEU A 189 -37.81 -20.09 -56.72
N CYS A 190 -37.00 -20.30 -57.76
CA CYS A 190 -37.18 -21.44 -58.64
C CYS A 190 -37.04 -22.76 -57.89
N LYS A 191 -38.04 -23.65 -57.98
CA LYS A 191 -37.99 -25.02 -57.41
C LYS A 191 -36.82 -25.90 -57.92
N TRP A 192 -36.15 -25.48 -58.99
CA TRP A 192 -34.96 -26.17 -59.52
C TRP A 192 -33.65 -25.67 -58.91
N GLU A 193 -33.72 -24.71 -57.99
CA GLU A 193 -32.59 -24.14 -57.26
C GLU A 193 -32.85 -24.31 -55.77
N ASP A 194 -31.95 -25.04 -55.09
CA ASP A 194 -31.93 -25.24 -53.63
C ASP A 194 -30.84 -24.35 -52.98
#